data_AF-A0A3R6LZH5-F1
#
_entry.id   AF-A0A3R6LZH5-F1
#
_cell.length_a   1.000
_cell.length_b   1.000
_cell.length_c   1.000
_cell.angle_alpha   90.00
_cell.angle_beta   90.00
_cell.angle_gamma   90.00
#
_symmetry.space_group_name_H-M   'P 1'
#
loop_
_entity.id
_entity.type
_entity.pdbx_description
1 polymer ?
#
loop_
_entity_poly.entity_id
_entity_poly.type
_entity_poly.pdbx_seq_one_letter_code
_entity_poly.pdbx_strand_id
1 'polypeptide(L)'
;MNLQSKIQNLYCRMKSMRFLTLLIIWGFMVDDMLRLYRNLAMELNVKDSFAILPFIQNDDFFMKVVLLSVLCFYSNAPFMERNELYFVQRIGKKRWGSRNIFYIFGSSILLAVILVLLSILLNFPAVDFSNSWGSLYRTVSVYGMEKYQIPLIVDTKVMSAFTPYQMMGHVILMDILAFAVIGMLLYTLSLYVRRVGAYIVTILLIFFSTMVNYLDAGAKLGLIYFSPFSWENVGNWRYGYDLSKPNFVYIYVGYFLILFLLVVAGQRQIQRIDWISREE
;
A
#
# COMPACT_ATOMS: atom_id res chain seq x y z
N MET A 1 -21.85 -21.16 0.13
CA MET A 1 -20.98 -20.73 1.25
C MET A 1 -21.27 -19.26 1.51
N ASN A 2 -21.87 -18.94 2.66
CA ASN A 2 -22.56 -17.67 2.93
C ASN A 2 -21.59 -16.49 3.10
N LEU A 3 -22.00 -15.27 2.72
CA LEU A 3 -21.20 -14.05 2.86
C LEU A 3 -20.76 -13.83 4.33
N GLN A 4 -21.61 -14.19 5.28
CA GLN A 4 -21.33 -14.14 6.72
C GLN A 4 -20.10 -14.96 7.13
N SER A 5 -19.89 -16.14 6.56
CA SER A 5 -18.70 -16.96 6.89
C SER A 5 -17.41 -16.40 6.29
N LYS A 6 -17.50 -15.59 5.21
CA LYS A 6 -16.33 -14.88 4.66
C LYS A 6 -15.93 -13.72 5.58
N ILE A 7 -16.91 -12.96 6.08
CA ILE A 7 -16.70 -11.83 7.00
C ILE A 7 -16.15 -12.31 8.34
N GLN A 8 -16.66 -13.42 8.87
CA GLN A 8 -16.22 -13.97 10.16
C GLN A 8 -14.76 -14.45 10.14
N ASN A 9 -14.29 -15.00 9.02
CA ASN A 9 -12.88 -15.37 8.86
C ASN A 9 -11.95 -14.16 8.76
N LEU A 10 -12.40 -13.07 8.12
CA LEU A 10 -11.66 -11.80 8.12
C LEU A 10 -11.56 -11.26 9.56
N TYR A 11 -12.66 -11.28 10.31
CA TYR A 11 -12.74 -10.82 11.69
C TYR A 11 -11.82 -11.58 12.66
N CYS A 12 -11.82 -12.91 12.60
CA CYS A 12 -10.91 -13.72 13.45
C CYS A 12 -9.43 -13.43 13.18
N ARG A 13 -9.06 -13.11 11.94
CA ARG A 13 -7.67 -12.73 11.61
C ARG A 13 -7.32 -11.31 12.01
N MET A 14 -8.27 -10.38 12.00
CA MET A 14 -8.07 -9.04 12.54
C MET A 14 -7.80 -9.05 14.05
N LYS A 15 -8.30 -10.05 14.79
CA LYS A 15 -7.98 -10.22 16.21
C LYS A 15 -6.60 -10.89 16.46
N SER A 16 -5.82 -11.12 15.41
CA SER A 16 -4.46 -11.68 15.54
C SER A 16 -3.50 -10.67 16.15
N MET A 17 -2.59 -11.14 17.00
CA MET A 17 -1.47 -10.34 17.53
C MET A 17 -0.67 -9.63 16.42
N ARG A 18 -0.63 -10.17 15.20
CA ARG A 18 0.09 -9.57 14.06
C ARG A 18 -0.60 -8.34 13.47
N PHE A 19 -1.94 -8.33 13.47
CA PHE A 19 -2.68 -7.14 13.06
C PHE A 19 -2.50 -6.03 14.09
N LEU A 20 -2.49 -6.38 15.38
CA LEU A 20 -2.12 -5.44 16.45
C LEU A 20 -0.70 -4.90 16.26
N THR A 21 0.29 -5.77 15.99
CA THR A 21 1.67 -5.30 15.74
C THR A 21 1.77 -4.38 14.54
N LEU A 22 1.01 -4.67 13.47
CA LEU A 22 0.94 -3.79 12.29
C LEU A 22 0.38 -2.43 12.68
N LEU A 23 -0.73 -2.38 13.43
CA LEU A 23 -1.32 -1.12 13.90
C LEU A 23 -0.36 -0.33 14.79
N ILE A 24 0.38 -1.00 15.67
CA ILE A 24 1.39 -0.35 16.53
C ILE A 24 2.52 0.23 15.68
N ILE A 25 3.06 -0.53 14.72
CA ILE A 25 4.13 -0.07 13.84
C ILE A 25 3.67 1.11 12.99
N TRP A 26 2.50 1.01 12.37
CA TRP A 26 1.92 2.11 11.57
C TRP A 26 1.63 3.33 12.43
N GLY A 27 1.03 3.15 13.60
CA GLY A 27 0.74 4.23 14.53
C GLY A 27 2.01 4.94 14.99
N PHE A 28 3.06 4.19 15.35
CA PHE A 28 4.34 4.76 15.74
C PHE A 28 5.00 5.54 14.59
N MET A 29 5.04 4.97 13.39
CA MET A 29 5.64 5.62 12.22
C MET A 29 4.89 6.89 11.81
N VAL A 30 3.56 6.85 11.81
CA VAL A 30 2.72 8.02 11.52
C VAL A 30 2.91 9.09 12.59
N ASP A 31 2.94 8.72 13.89
CA ASP A 31 3.18 9.69 14.95
C ASP A 31 4.57 10.33 14.84
N ASP A 32 5.61 9.54 14.58
CA ASP A 32 6.98 10.03 14.45
C ASP A 32 7.11 11.05 13.31
N MET A 33 6.58 10.73 12.12
CA MET A 33 6.59 11.63 10.96
C MET A 33 5.75 12.90 11.18
N LEU A 34 4.65 12.80 11.94
CA LEU A 34 3.73 13.92 12.15
C LEU A 34 4.02 14.76 13.39
N ARG A 35 4.84 14.28 14.33
CA ARG A 35 5.02 14.92 15.65
C ARG A 35 5.46 16.38 15.53
N LEU A 36 6.51 16.63 14.76
CA LEU A 36 7.07 17.98 14.59
C LEU A 36 6.09 18.90 13.85
N TYR A 37 5.43 18.38 12.82
CA TYR A 37 4.39 19.10 12.08
C TYR A 37 3.21 19.49 12.99
N ARG A 38 2.68 18.52 13.74
CA ARG A 38 1.54 18.68 14.64
C ARG A 38 1.86 19.68 15.75
N ASN A 39 3.06 19.63 16.33
CA ASN A 39 3.49 20.57 17.36
C ASN A 39 3.55 22.01 16.81
N LEU A 40 4.08 22.19 15.60
CA LEU A 40 4.12 23.50 14.94
C LEU A 40 2.72 24.03 14.63
N ALA A 41 1.82 23.18 14.14
CA ALA A 41 0.43 23.55 13.89
C ALA A 41 -0.27 24.02 15.18
N MET A 42 -0.03 23.32 16.29
CA MET A 42 -0.55 23.68 17.60
C MET A 42 0.04 24.97 18.16
N GLU A 43 1.35 25.19 18.00
CA GLU A 43 2.03 26.42 18.44
C GLU A 43 1.50 27.65 17.70
N LEU A 44 1.27 27.50 16.39
CA LEU A 44 0.71 28.57 15.55
C LEU A 44 -0.81 28.68 15.66
N ASN A 45 -1.47 27.75 16.36
CA ASN A 45 -2.93 27.62 16.46
C ASN A 45 -3.61 27.60 15.07
N VAL A 46 -3.00 26.91 14.11
CA VAL A 46 -3.49 26.72 12.75
C VAL A 46 -3.96 25.29 12.57
N LYS A 47 -5.06 25.12 11.82
CA LYS A 47 -5.52 23.81 11.35
C LYS A 47 -5.27 23.71 9.86
N ASP A 48 -4.80 22.55 9.41
CA ASP A 48 -4.64 22.26 7.99
C ASP A 48 -5.47 21.06 7.58
N SER A 49 -5.65 20.92 6.27
CA SER A 49 -6.41 19.83 5.67
C SER A 49 -5.99 18.45 6.20
N PHE A 50 -6.96 17.56 6.34
CA PHE A 50 -6.77 16.14 6.69
C PHE A 50 -5.86 15.37 5.72
N ALA A 51 -5.60 15.89 4.51
CA ALA A 51 -4.85 15.23 3.45
C ALA A 51 -3.33 15.27 3.64
N ILE A 52 -2.84 14.75 4.77
CA ILE A 52 -1.40 14.70 5.08
C ILE A 52 -0.73 13.41 4.60
N LEU A 53 -1.49 12.31 4.55
CA LEU A 53 -1.01 10.99 4.16
C LEU A 53 -0.19 10.98 2.86
N PRO A 54 -0.61 11.65 1.76
CA PRO A 54 0.14 11.66 0.51
C PRO A 54 1.57 12.21 0.64
N PHE A 55 1.78 13.15 1.57
CA PHE A 55 3.09 13.77 1.79
C PHE A 55 3.98 12.90 2.68
N ILE A 56 3.41 12.21 3.68
CA ILE A 56 4.16 11.23 4.48
C ILE A 56 4.58 10.04 3.60
N GLN A 57 3.68 9.63 2.71
CA GLN A 57 3.91 8.57 1.73
C GLN A 57 4.94 8.91 0.63
N ASN A 58 5.40 10.16 0.55
CA ASN A 58 6.54 10.52 -0.29
C ASN A 58 7.87 10.08 0.33
N ASP A 59 7.91 9.90 1.65
CA ASP A 59 9.09 9.38 2.33
C ASP A 59 9.28 7.89 2.01
N ASP A 60 10.44 7.59 1.41
CA ASP A 60 10.76 6.23 0.97
C ASP A 60 10.82 5.27 2.15
N PHE A 61 11.31 5.70 3.33
CA PHE A 61 11.39 4.83 4.51
C PHE A 61 10.00 4.49 5.05
N PHE A 62 9.14 5.49 5.22
CA PHE A 62 7.75 5.31 5.63
C PHE A 62 7.02 4.32 4.72
N MET A 63 7.13 4.49 3.40
CA MET A 63 6.47 3.60 2.44
C MET A 63 6.99 2.16 2.52
N LYS A 64 8.29 1.96 2.73
CA LYS A 64 8.84 0.60 2.91
C LYS A 64 8.29 -0.06 4.16
N VAL A 65 8.19 0.67 5.28
CA VAL A 65 7.61 0.14 6.51
C VAL A 65 6.14 -0.24 6.30
N VAL A 66 5.36 0.59 5.61
CA VAL A 66 3.96 0.29 5.27
C VAL A 66 3.86 -0.96 4.41
N LEU A 67 4.56 -1.02 3.27
CA LEU A 67 4.49 -2.15 2.33
C LEU A 67 5.01 -3.46 2.94
N LEU A 68 6.09 -3.42 3.74
CA LEU A 68 6.59 -4.59 4.46
C LEU A 68 5.62 -5.07 5.54
N SER A 69 4.92 -4.15 6.21
CA SER A 69 3.88 -4.51 7.18
C SER A 69 2.72 -5.23 6.50
N VAL A 70 2.31 -4.76 5.31
CA VAL A 70 1.30 -5.45 4.48
C VAL A 70 1.77 -6.84 4.06
N LEU A 71 3.04 -6.99 3.65
CA LEU A 71 3.65 -8.30 3.38
C LEU A 71 3.57 -9.21 4.62
N CYS A 72 3.93 -8.70 5.79
CA CYS A 72 3.84 -9.44 7.07
C CYS A 72 2.41 -9.86 7.39
N PHE A 73 1.41 -9.01 7.12
CA PHE A 73 -0.01 -9.35 7.28
C PHE A 73 -0.40 -10.54 6.38
N TYR A 74 0.01 -10.52 5.11
CA TYR A 74 -0.27 -11.60 4.16
C TYR A 74 0.59 -12.85 4.32
N SER A 75 1.72 -12.77 5.01
CA SER A 75 2.60 -13.93 5.28
C SER A 75 1.90 -15.07 6.04
N ASN A 76 0.85 -14.73 6.81
CA ASN A 76 0.04 -15.69 7.57
C ASN A 76 -1.27 -16.05 6.88
N ALA A 77 -1.55 -15.50 5.69
CA ALA A 77 -2.62 -16.04 4.89
C ALA A 77 -2.17 -17.45 4.47
N PRO A 78 -2.97 -18.49 4.74
CA PRO A 78 -2.57 -19.87 4.64
C PRO A 78 -2.63 -20.26 3.16
N PHE A 79 -1.72 -19.69 2.38
CA PHE A 79 -1.54 -20.04 0.99
C PHE A 79 -0.80 -21.38 0.98
N MET A 80 -1.58 -22.47 0.87
CA MET A 80 -1.10 -23.86 0.93
C MET A 80 -0.48 -24.29 2.27
N GLU A 81 -1.15 -24.07 3.41
CA GLU A 81 -0.78 -24.81 4.63
C GLU A 81 -1.23 -26.26 4.52
N ARG A 82 -0.59 -27.18 5.26
CA ARG A 82 -0.99 -28.60 5.31
C ARG A 82 -2.49 -28.74 5.61
N ASN A 83 -3.01 -27.90 6.51
CA ASN A 83 -4.45 -27.85 6.86
C ASN A 83 -5.34 -27.32 5.71
N GLU A 84 -4.80 -26.49 4.82
CA GLU A 84 -5.53 -25.96 3.66
C GLU A 84 -5.53 -26.93 2.47
N LEU A 85 -4.54 -27.82 2.34
CA LEU A 85 -4.58 -28.92 1.36
C LEU A 85 -5.84 -29.78 1.58
N TYR A 86 -6.12 -30.16 2.84
CA TYR A 86 -7.35 -30.85 3.22
C TYR A 86 -8.61 -30.05 2.88
N PHE A 87 -8.55 -28.71 3.02
CA PHE A 87 -9.67 -27.83 2.70
C PHE A 87 -9.92 -27.71 1.18
N VAL A 88 -8.84 -27.71 0.38
CA VAL A 88 -8.89 -27.70 -1.09
C VAL A 88 -9.56 -28.97 -1.62
N GLN A 89 -9.25 -30.13 -1.05
CA GLN A 89 -9.86 -31.41 -1.43
C GLN A 89 -11.38 -31.41 -1.21
N ARG A 90 -11.88 -30.78 -0.12
CA ARG A 90 -13.32 -30.76 0.20
C ARG A 90 -14.13 -29.69 -0.55
N ILE A 91 -13.56 -28.50 -0.76
CA ILE A 91 -14.27 -27.37 -1.38
C ILE A 91 -14.09 -27.31 -2.89
N GLY A 92 -13.03 -27.93 -3.40
CA GLY A 92 -12.65 -27.91 -4.79
C GLY A 92 -11.75 -26.73 -5.16
N LYS A 93 -10.81 -27.00 -6.07
CA LYS A 93 -9.72 -26.10 -6.49
C LYS A 93 -10.20 -24.69 -6.88
N LYS A 94 -11.25 -24.57 -7.72
CA LYS A 94 -11.79 -23.28 -8.20
C LYS A 94 -12.38 -22.42 -7.09
N ARG A 95 -13.16 -23.03 -6.18
CA ARG A 95 -13.83 -22.31 -5.07
C ARG A 95 -12.81 -21.84 -4.04
N TRP A 96 -11.79 -22.64 -3.75
CA TRP A 96 -10.69 -22.24 -2.87
C TRP A 96 -9.91 -21.03 -3.43
N GLY A 97 -9.58 -21.05 -4.72
CA GLY A 97 -8.87 -19.95 -5.35
C GLY A 97 -9.66 -18.63 -5.34
N SER A 98 -10.96 -18.70 -5.69
CA SER A 98 -11.84 -17.53 -5.62
C SER A 98 -11.92 -16.94 -4.21
N ARG A 99 -11.99 -17.77 -3.16
CA ARG A 99 -12.01 -17.32 -1.76
C ARG A 99 -10.76 -16.52 -1.39
N ASN A 100 -9.58 -16.99 -1.78
CA ASN A 100 -8.32 -16.31 -1.48
C ASN A 100 -8.20 -14.97 -2.21
N ILE A 101 -8.62 -14.92 -3.47
CA ILE A 101 -8.67 -13.66 -4.23
C ILE A 101 -9.60 -12.65 -3.54
N PHE A 102 -10.83 -13.06 -3.19
CA PHE A 102 -11.76 -12.18 -2.47
C PHE A 102 -11.21 -11.72 -1.11
N TYR A 103 -10.51 -12.59 -0.40
CA TYR A 103 -9.85 -12.23 0.86
C TYR A 103 -8.78 -11.15 0.65
N ILE A 104 -7.93 -11.29 -0.38
CA ILE A 104 -6.86 -10.32 -0.68
C ILE A 104 -7.46 -8.95 -1.01
N PHE A 105 -8.43 -8.88 -1.92
CA PHE A 105 -9.08 -7.61 -2.26
C PHE A 105 -9.86 -7.00 -1.08
N GLY A 106 -10.53 -7.82 -0.27
CA GLY A 106 -11.26 -7.32 0.91
C GLY A 106 -10.31 -6.78 1.99
N SER A 107 -9.17 -7.45 2.20
CA SER A 107 -8.18 -7.00 3.18
C SER A 107 -7.33 -5.82 2.69
N SER A 108 -7.09 -5.67 1.39
CA SER A 108 -6.41 -4.47 0.86
C SER A 108 -7.23 -3.20 1.08
N ILE A 109 -8.54 -3.25 0.84
CA ILE A 109 -9.47 -2.14 1.13
C ILE A 109 -9.43 -1.80 2.62
N LEU A 110 -9.51 -2.80 3.48
CA LEU A 110 -9.50 -2.59 4.93
C LEU A 110 -8.19 -1.95 5.41
N LEU A 111 -7.05 -2.44 4.93
CA LEU A 111 -5.73 -1.91 5.29
C LEU A 111 -5.56 -0.45 4.84
N ALA A 112 -5.97 -0.11 3.61
CA ALA A 112 -5.91 1.26 3.12
C ALA A 112 -6.77 2.22 3.95
N VAL A 113 -8.01 1.82 4.27
CA VAL A 113 -8.90 2.63 5.13
C VAL A 113 -8.30 2.83 6.52
N ILE A 114 -7.72 1.79 7.12
CA ILE A 114 -7.05 1.90 8.43
C ILE A 114 -5.88 2.87 8.39
N LEU A 115 -5.06 2.84 7.34
CA LEU A 115 -3.93 3.74 7.20
C LEU A 115 -4.38 5.21 7.17
N VAL A 116 -5.43 5.51 6.40
CA VAL A 116 -6.05 6.84 6.37
C VAL A 116 -6.59 7.24 7.74
N LEU A 117 -7.34 6.35 8.40
CA LEU A 117 -7.91 6.64 9.72
C LEU A 117 -6.82 6.89 10.76
N LEU A 118 -5.71 6.15 10.73
CA LEU A 118 -4.55 6.40 11.59
C LEU A 118 -3.92 7.75 11.31
N SER A 119 -3.74 8.14 10.04
CA SER A 119 -3.19 9.45 9.68
C SER A 119 -4.06 10.62 10.18
N ILE A 120 -5.38 10.48 10.09
CA ILE A 120 -6.32 11.52 10.55
C ILE A 120 -6.35 11.56 12.08
N LEU A 121 -6.44 10.40 12.73
CA LEU A 121 -6.54 10.28 14.19
C LEU A 121 -5.28 10.83 14.87
N LEU A 122 -4.10 10.49 14.36
CA LEU A 122 -2.84 10.92 14.96
C LEU A 122 -2.50 12.38 14.64
N ASN A 123 -3.07 12.97 13.59
CA ASN A 123 -2.89 14.40 13.33
C ASN A 123 -3.86 15.29 14.16
N PHE A 124 -4.82 14.70 14.87
CA PHE A 124 -5.75 15.46 15.71
C PHE A 124 -4.98 16.14 16.88
N PRO A 125 -5.21 17.43 17.20
CA PRO A 125 -6.31 18.30 16.77
C PRO A 125 -5.97 19.32 15.66
N ALA A 126 -4.84 19.18 14.97
CA ALA A 126 -4.39 20.09 13.91
C ALA A 126 -5.14 19.91 12.56
N VAL A 127 -6.17 19.07 12.52
CA VAL A 127 -6.89 18.68 11.30
C VAL A 127 -8.10 19.60 11.05
N ASP A 128 -8.22 20.03 9.80
CA ASP A 128 -9.41 20.62 9.19
C ASP A 128 -9.92 19.70 8.07
N PHE A 129 -11.24 19.60 7.94
CA PHE A 129 -11.90 18.80 6.90
C PHE A 129 -12.32 19.65 5.69
N SER A 130 -11.86 20.90 5.60
CA SER A 130 -12.09 21.73 4.43
C SER A 130 -11.45 21.14 3.17
N ASN A 131 -12.06 21.41 2.00
CA ASN A 131 -11.50 21.03 0.70
C ASN A 131 -10.44 22.02 0.19
N SER A 132 -9.79 22.75 1.09
CA SER A 132 -8.72 23.69 0.79
C SER A 132 -7.44 23.26 1.49
N TRP A 133 -6.31 23.42 0.82
CA TRP A 133 -5.02 23.23 1.46
C TRP A 133 -4.80 24.31 2.52
N GLY A 134 -4.32 23.91 3.69
CA GLY A 134 -3.98 24.83 4.76
C GLY A 134 -2.66 25.56 4.50
N SER A 135 -2.47 26.70 5.17
CA SER A 135 -1.31 27.57 4.98
C SER A 135 -0.01 26.92 5.44
N LEU A 136 -0.07 26.01 6.44
CA LEU A 136 1.15 25.41 6.99
C LEU A 136 1.81 24.49 5.98
N TYR A 137 1.06 23.80 5.13
CA TYR A 137 1.63 22.96 4.06
C TYR A 137 2.53 23.77 3.13
N ARG A 138 2.15 25.01 2.77
CA ARG A 138 3.04 25.88 2.00
C ARG A 138 4.26 26.29 2.80
N THR A 139 4.10 26.67 4.07
CA THR A 139 5.23 27.03 4.93
C THR A 139 6.21 25.88 5.08
N VAL A 140 5.72 24.65 5.29
CA VAL A 140 6.53 23.43 5.41
C VAL A 140 7.20 23.08 4.08
N SER A 141 6.54 23.30 2.93
CA SER A 141 7.15 23.07 1.62
C SER A 141 8.39 23.94 1.36
N VAL A 142 8.46 25.14 1.95
CA VAL A 142 9.57 26.09 1.75
C VAL A 142 10.57 26.02 2.90
N TYR A 143 10.09 26.04 4.15
CA TYR A 143 10.93 26.18 5.35
C TYR A 143 10.94 24.95 6.27
N GLY A 144 10.23 23.87 5.89
CA GLY A 144 10.02 22.70 6.76
C GLY A 144 11.33 22.11 7.28
N MET A 145 12.23 21.73 6.37
CA MET A 145 13.54 21.16 6.75
C MET A 145 14.52 22.21 7.28
N GLU A 146 14.64 23.35 6.60
CA GLU A 146 15.67 24.36 6.91
C GLU A 146 15.45 25.04 8.28
N LYS A 147 14.19 25.33 8.63
CA LYS A 147 13.86 26.10 9.83
C LYS A 147 13.24 25.25 10.94
N TYR A 148 12.42 24.26 10.59
CA TYR A 148 11.62 23.50 11.56
C TYR A 148 12.05 22.03 11.71
N GLN A 149 13.06 21.59 10.94
CA GLN A 149 13.54 20.21 10.92
C GLN A 149 12.43 19.16 10.67
N ILE A 150 11.36 19.55 9.98
CA ILE A 150 10.22 18.68 9.68
C ILE A 150 10.55 17.81 8.47
N PRO A 151 10.64 16.47 8.60
CA PRO A 151 11.05 15.55 7.52
C PRO A 151 9.99 15.35 6.42
N LEU A 152 8.98 16.22 6.36
CA LEU A 152 7.86 16.10 5.43
C LEU A 152 8.17 16.80 4.10
N ILE A 153 8.14 16.05 3.00
CA ILE A 153 8.34 16.60 1.66
C ILE A 153 6.98 16.93 1.04
N VAL A 154 6.61 18.20 1.13
CA VAL A 154 5.36 18.74 0.56
C VAL A 154 5.63 19.33 -0.82
N ASP A 155 5.10 18.70 -1.87
CA ASP A 155 5.21 19.23 -3.24
C ASP A 155 4.08 20.22 -3.55
N THR A 156 4.44 21.48 -3.79
CA THR A 156 3.49 22.55 -4.12
C THR A 156 2.79 22.34 -5.46
N LYS A 157 3.37 21.56 -6.38
CA LYS A 157 2.74 21.20 -7.67
C LYS A 157 1.53 20.29 -7.48
N VAL A 158 1.57 19.43 -6.46
CA VAL A 158 0.41 18.59 -6.07
C VAL A 158 -0.71 19.48 -5.57
N MET A 159 -0.37 20.44 -4.70
CA MET A 159 -1.33 21.34 -4.09
C MET A 159 -2.02 22.27 -5.09
N SER A 160 -1.33 22.62 -6.19
CA SER A 160 -1.92 23.43 -7.27
C SER A 160 -2.74 22.60 -8.27
N ALA A 161 -2.43 21.31 -8.43
CA ALA A 161 -3.11 20.43 -9.37
C ALA A 161 -4.39 19.79 -8.82
N PHE A 162 -4.46 19.50 -7.51
CA PHE A 162 -5.54 18.75 -6.90
C PHE A 162 -6.12 19.42 -5.66
N THR A 163 -7.41 19.18 -5.40
CA THR A 163 -7.98 19.48 -4.08
C THR A 163 -7.66 18.35 -3.09
N PRO A 164 -7.65 18.61 -1.76
CA PRO A 164 -7.37 17.59 -0.76
C PRO A 164 -8.19 16.30 -0.90
N TYR A 165 -9.50 16.43 -1.16
CA TYR A 165 -10.38 15.26 -1.35
C TYR A 165 -10.04 14.46 -2.60
N GLN A 166 -9.72 15.14 -3.71
CA GLN A 166 -9.30 14.47 -4.94
C GLN A 166 -7.98 13.72 -4.73
N MET A 167 -7.02 14.36 -4.07
CA MET A 167 -5.71 13.77 -3.78
C MET A 167 -5.83 12.52 -2.90
N MET A 168 -6.61 12.62 -1.81
CA MET A 168 -6.86 11.48 -0.92
C MET A 168 -7.58 10.34 -1.64
N GLY A 169 -8.52 10.65 -2.54
CA GLY A 169 -9.20 9.64 -3.36
C GLY A 169 -8.21 8.86 -4.24
N HIS A 170 -7.27 9.55 -4.87
CA HIS A 170 -6.22 8.91 -5.67
C HIS A 170 -5.30 8.04 -4.81
N VAL A 171 -4.83 8.56 -3.68
CA VAL A 171 -3.96 7.82 -2.75
C VAL A 171 -4.63 6.56 -2.22
N ILE A 172 -5.85 6.65 -1.72
CA ILE A 172 -6.61 5.49 -1.22
C ILE A 172 -6.73 4.43 -2.31
N LEU A 173 -7.03 4.84 -3.54
CA LEU A 173 -7.16 3.91 -4.65
C LEU A 173 -5.84 3.24 -5.01
N MET A 174 -4.71 3.99 -5.00
CA MET A 174 -3.38 3.41 -5.22
C MET A 174 -3.02 2.42 -4.11
N ASP A 175 -3.17 2.81 -2.84
CA ASP A 175 -2.91 1.94 -1.69
C ASP A 175 -3.68 0.61 -1.79
N ILE A 176 -4.98 0.67 -2.15
CA ILE A 176 -5.80 -0.54 -2.34
C ILE A 176 -5.21 -1.45 -3.43
N LEU A 177 -4.76 -0.88 -4.54
CA LEU A 177 -4.19 -1.60 -5.67
C LEU A 177 -2.81 -2.17 -5.34
N ALA A 178 -1.91 -1.39 -4.73
CA ALA A 178 -0.59 -1.87 -4.33
C ALA A 178 -0.67 -2.96 -3.25
N PHE A 179 -1.53 -2.80 -2.25
CA PHE A 179 -1.73 -3.82 -1.22
C PHE A 179 -2.33 -5.10 -1.82
N ALA A 180 -3.23 -4.98 -2.80
CA ALA A 180 -3.74 -6.12 -3.55
C ALA A 180 -2.64 -6.80 -4.38
N VAL A 181 -1.74 -6.03 -5.01
CA VAL A 181 -0.58 -6.57 -5.76
C VAL A 181 0.33 -7.37 -4.84
N ILE A 182 0.67 -6.87 -3.64
CA ILE A 182 1.47 -7.62 -2.65
C ILE A 182 0.78 -8.93 -2.29
N GLY A 183 -0.50 -8.89 -1.93
CA GLY A 183 -1.26 -10.08 -1.56
C GLY A 183 -1.33 -11.10 -2.70
N MET A 184 -1.57 -10.64 -3.93
CA MET A 184 -1.63 -11.48 -5.12
C MET A 184 -0.28 -12.04 -5.55
N LEU A 185 0.82 -11.28 -5.39
CA LEU A 185 2.19 -11.75 -5.62
C LEU A 185 2.52 -12.90 -4.68
N LEU A 186 2.31 -12.70 -3.37
CA LEU A 186 2.55 -13.72 -2.35
C LEU A 186 1.70 -14.96 -2.61
N TYR A 187 0.41 -14.76 -2.89
CA TYR A 187 -0.49 -15.84 -3.22
C TYR A 187 0.01 -16.64 -4.43
N THR A 188 0.28 -15.97 -5.55
CA THR A 188 0.63 -16.62 -6.81
C THR A 188 2.00 -17.29 -6.74
N LEU A 189 3.02 -16.58 -6.26
CA LEU A 189 4.39 -17.10 -6.14
C LEU A 189 4.47 -18.30 -5.19
N SER A 190 3.68 -18.31 -4.12
CA SER A 190 3.62 -19.46 -3.19
C SER A 190 3.08 -20.75 -3.84
N LEU A 191 2.38 -20.65 -4.98
CA LEU A 191 1.94 -21.83 -5.74
C LEU A 191 3.08 -22.44 -6.57
N TYR A 192 4.04 -21.61 -7.00
CA TYR A 192 5.16 -22.00 -7.85
C TYR A 192 6.42 -22.36 -7.07
N VAL A 193 6.73 -21.61 -6.01
CA VAL A 193 7.97 -21.72 -5.23
C VAL A 193 7.65 -21.93 -3.76
N ARG A 194 8.60 -22.44 -2.98
CA ARG A 194 8.50 -22.45 -1.50
C ARG A 194 8.20 -21.04 -0.99
N ARG A 195 7.43 -20.93 0.10
CA ARG A 195 6.99 -19.65 0.69
C ARG A 195 8.13 -18.65 0.89
N VAL A 196 9.28 -19.11 1.36
CA VAL A 196 10.46 -18.26 1.59
C VAL A 196 10.90 -17.57 0.31
N GLY A 197 10.87 -18.25 -0.84
CA GLY A 197 11.19 -17.66 -2.14
C GLY A 197 10.18 -16.59 -2.56
N ALA A 198 8.88 -16.82 -2.32
CA ALA A 198 7.85 -15.81 -2.58
C ALA A 198 8.06 -14.53 -1.75
N TYR A 199 8.47 -14.67 -0.47
CA TYR A 199 8.81 -13.55 0.39
C TYR A 199 10.02 -12.78 -0.13
N ILE A 200 11.12 -13.47 -0.45
CA ILE A 200 12.34 -12.85 -0.96
C ILE A 200 12.04 -12.04 -2.23
N VAL A 201 11.34 -12.63 -3.20
CA VAL A 201 11.00 -11.94 -4.46
C VAL A 201 10.14 -10.70 -4.20
N THR A 202 9.14 -10.80 -3.32
CA THR A 202 8.26 -9.67 -3.01
C THR A 202 9.02 -8.54 -2.29
N ILE A 203 9.91 -8.88 -1.36
CA ILE A 203 10.79 -7.91 -0.68
C ILE A 203 11.69 -7.22 -1.70
N LEU A 204 12.35 -7.98 -2.59
CA LEU A 204 13.20 -7.40 -3.64
C LEU A 204 12.43 -6.42 -4.52
N LEU A 205 11.19 -6.73 -4.90
CA LEU A 205 10.34 -5.82 -5.67
C LEU A 205 9.97 -4.55 -4.89
N ILE A 206 9.69 -4.67 -3.59
CA ILE A 206 9.41 -3.51 -2.72
C ILE A 206 10.64 -2.58 -2.67
N PHE A 207 11.85 -3.13 -2.49
CA PHE A 207 13.10 -2.35 -2.44
C PHE A 207 13.55 -1.83 -3.80
N PHE A 208 13.17 -2.50 -4.89
CA PHE A 208 13.45 -2.05 -6.24
C PHE A 208 12.94 -0.63 -6.50
N SER A 209 11.80 -0.22 -5.92
CA SER A 209 11.28 1.14 -6.12
C SER A 209 12.20 2.24 -5.58
N THR A 210 12.91 1.97 -4.49
CA THR A 210 13.90 2.91 -3.95
C THR A 210 15.14 2.96 -4.82
N MET A 211 15.61 1.82 -5.35
CA MET A 211 16.73 1.84 -6.31
C MET A 211 16.40 2.69 -7.53
N VAL A 212 15.17 2.60 -8.06
CA VAL A 212 14.70 3.42 -9.17
C VAL A 212 14.73 4.92 -8.83
N ASN A 213 14.43 5.30 -7.58
CA ASN A 213 14.46 6.69 -7.15
C ASN A 213 15.87 7.30 -7.10
N TYR A 214 16.90 6.48 -6.83
CA TYR A 214 18.32 6.87 -6.72
C TYR A 214 19.13 6.76 -8.01
N LEU A 215 18.58 6.20 -9.09
CA LEU A 215 19.25 6.10 -10.38
C LEU A 215 19.33 7.47 -11.10
N ASP A 216 20.35 7.63 -11.96
CA ASP A 216 20.49 8.78 -12.84
C ASP A 216 19.23 9.01 -13.68
N ALA A 217 18.94 10.29 -13.97
CA ALA A 217 17.70 10.73 -14.62
C ALA A 217 17.36 9.93 -15.90
N GLY A 218 18.38 9.54 -16.69
CA GLY A 218 18.22 8.72 -17.90
C GLY A 218 17.74 7.29 -17.64
N ALA A 219 18.29 6.61 -16.63
CA ALA A 219 17.88 5.24 -16.27
C ALA A 219 16.55 5.23 -15.50
N LYS A 220 16.31 6.27 -14.69
CA LYS A 220 15.08 6.49 -13.93
C LYS A 220 13.86 6.64 -14.85
N LEU A 221 14.00 7.35 -15.97
CA LEU A 221 12.96 7.58 -16.98
C LEU A 221 12.30 6.29 -17.46
N GLY A 222 13.07 5.22 -17.70
CA GLY A 222 12.52 3.95 -18.17
C GLY A 222 11.94 3.10 -17.04
N LEU A 223 12.64 3.01 -15.90
CA LEU A 223 12.31 2.04 -14.85
C LEU A 223 11.12 2.44 -13.98
N ILE A 224 10.80 3.74 -13.87
CA ILE A 224 9.58 4.20 -13.17
C ILE A 224 8.33 3.57 -13.79
N TYR A 225 8.31 3.35 -15.11
CA TYR A 225 7.16 2.78 -15.81
C TYR A 225 6.94 1.28 -15.55
N PHE A 226 7.89 0.57 -14.95
CA PHE A 226 7.79 -0.88 -14.71
C PHE A 226 7.71 -1.27 -13.23
N SER A 227 7.90 -0.31 -12.32
CA SER A 227 7.91 -0.56 -10.88
C SER A 227 6.57 -0.15 -10.24
N PRO A 228 5.67 -1.10 -9.92
CA PRO A 228 4.36 -0.76 -9.34
C PRO A 228 4.48 -0.10 -7.97
N PHE A 229 5.55 -0.37 -7.22
CA PHE A 229 5.80 0.27 -5.93
C PHE A 229 6.46 1.64 -6.05
N SER A 230 6.93 2.04 -7.24
CA SER A 230 7.40 3.41 -7.50
C SER A 230 6.23 4.35 -7.80
N TRP A 231 5.08 3.83 -8.26
CA TRP A 231 3.87 4.60 -8.52
C TRP A 231 3.15 5.05 -7.25
N GLU A 232 3.47 4.47 -6.10
CA GLU A 232 2.97 4.92 -4.80
C GLU A 232 3.56 6.27 -4.37
N ASN A 233 4.78 6.59 -4.84
CA ASN A 233 5.40 7.85 -4.52
C ASN A 233 4.76 8.98 -5.36
N VAL A 234 4.10 9.91 -4.68
CA VAL A 234 3.43 11.09 -5.26
C VAL A 234 4.37 11.95 -6.11
N GLY A 235 5.66 12.03 -5.74
CA GLY A 235 6.69 12.72 -6.49
C GLY A 235 6.96 12.12 -7.87
N ASN A 236 6.60 10.86 -8.12
CA ASN A 236 6.77 10.20 -9.41
C ASN A 236 5.57 10.37 -10.34
N TRP A 237 4.53 11.12 -9.94
CA TRP A 237 3.35 11.34 -10.79
C TRP A 237 3.57 12.50 -11.76
N ARG A 238 2.93 12.39 -12.92
CA ARG A 238 2.92 13.48 -13.89
C ARG A 238 1.99 14.61 -13.44
N TYR A 239 2.57 15.78 -13.21
CA TYR A 239 1.86 17.05 -13.05
C TYR A 239 2.07 17.90 -14.30
N GLY A 240 0.98 18.33 -14.94
CA GLY A 240 1.04 19.13 -16.17
C GLY A 240 1.70 18.40 -17.35
N TYR A 241 2.61 19.08 -18.05
CA TYR A 241 3.17 18.63 -19.33
C TYR A 241 4.41 17.72 -19.22
N ASP A 242 4.89 17.41 -18.01
CA ASP A 242 6.11 16.60 -17.81
C ASP A 242 5.93 15.15 -18.28
N LEU A 243 6.48 14.81 -19.44
CA LEU A 243 6.39 13.47 -20.05
C LEU A 243 7.35 12.46 -19.42
N SER A 244 8.25 12.89 -18.52
CA SER A 244 9.19 11.99 -17.85
C SER A 244 8.52 11.04 -16.86
N LYS A 245 7.29 11.36 -16.44
CA LYS A 245 6.54 10.66 -15.40
C LYS A 245 5.27 10.01 -15.95
N PRO A 246 4.87 8.85 -15.41
CA PRO A 246 3.62 8.20 -15.80
C PRO A 246 2.40 9.05 -15.42
N ASN A 247 1.39 9.04 -16.28
CA ASN A 247 0.09 9.62 -15.96
C ASN A 247 -0.77 8.64 -15.16
N PHE A 248 -1.83 9.14 -14.52
CA PHE A 248 -2.74 8.31 -13.74
C PHE A 248 -3.36 7.16 -14.53
N VAL A 249 -3.71 7.41 -15.81
CA VAL A 249 -4.29 6.37 -16.68
C VAL A 249 -3.32 5.20 -16.83
N TYR A 250 -2.04 5.47 -17.11
CA TYR A 250 -1.00 4.46 -17.21
C TYR A 250 -0.85 3.69 -15.89
N ILE A 251 -0.78 4.39 -14.77
CA ILE A 251 -0.61 3.76 -13.45
C ILE A 251 -1.78 2.81 -13.15
N TYR A 252 -3.02 3.27 -13.34
CA TYR A 252 -4.20 2.44 -13.09
C TYR A 252 -4.27 1.25 -14.05
N VAL A 253 -4.07 1.46 -15.35
CA VAL A 253 -4.03 0.37 -16.34
C VAL A 253 -2.93 -0.63 -16.00
N GLY A 254 -1.76 -0.14 -15.57
CA GLY A 254 -0.63 -0.96 -15.12
C GLY A 254 -0.98 -1.84 -13.93
N TYR A 255 -1.56 -1.26 -12.86
CA TYR A 255 -2.02 -2.03 -11.71
C TYR A 255 -3.07 -3.08 -12.10
N PHE A 256 -4.09 -2.70 -12.88
CA PHE A 256 -5.13 -3.64 -13.32
C PHE A 256 -4.55 -4.77 -14.17
N LEU A 257 -3.59 -4.46 -15.06
CA LEU A 257 -2.93 -5.46 -15.89
C LEU A 257 -2.08 -6.41 -15.05
N ILE A 258 -1.28 -5.91 -14.10
CA ILE A 258 -0.49 -6.74 -13.18
C ILE A 258 -1.41 -7.66 -12.36
N LEU A 259 -2.47 -7.11 -11.77
CA LEU A 259 -3.45 -7.88 -11.00
C LEU A 259 -4.14 -8.94 -11.86
N PHE A 260 -4.54 -8.59 -13.08
CA PHE A 260 -5.15 -9.52 -14.03
C PHE A 260 -4.20 -10.68 -14.35
N LEU A 261 -2.95 -10.39 -14.70
CA LEU A 261 -1.93 -11.40 -14.99
C LEU A 261 -1.68 -12.32 -13.79
N LEU A 262 -1.58 -11.77 -12.57
CA LEU A 262 -1.40 -12.55 -11.35
C LEU A 262 -2.61 -13.44 -11.06
N VAL A 263 -3.84 -12.93 -11.22
CA VAL A 263 -5.06 -13.73 -11.07
C VAL A 263 -5.09 -14.89 -12.06
N VAL A 264 -4.80 -14.63 -13.34
CA VAL A 264 -4.78 -15.67 -14.38
C VAL A 264 -3.69 -16.70 -14.10
N ALA A 265 -2.48 -16.27 -13.76
CA ALA A 265 -1.37 -17.16 -13.41
C ALA A 265 -1.71 -18.04 -12.20
N GLY A 266 -2.25 -17.44 -11.13
CA GLY A 266 -2.67 -18.15 -9.93
C GLY A 266 -3.77 -19.19 -10.23
N GLN A 267 -4.81 -18.82 -10.99
CA GLN A 267 -5.89 -19.74 -11.34
C GLN A 267 -5.43 -20.89 -12.25
N ARG A 268 -4.56 -20.63 -13.23
CA ARG A 268 -3.98 -21.67 -14.09
C ARG A 268 -3.15 -22.65 -13.28
N GLN A 269 -2.33 -22.15 -12.35
CA GLN A 269 -1.46 -23.00 -11.55
C GLN A 269 -2.25 -23.90 -10.59
N ILE A 270 -3.30 -23.37 -9.96
CA ILE A 270 -4.20 -24.16 -9.10
C ILE A 270 -4.80 -25.35 -9.83
N GLN A 271 -5.15 -25.21 -11.11
CA GLN A 271 -5.72 -26.28 -11.91
C GLN A 271 -4.70 -27.38 -12.20
N ARG A 272 -3.44 -27.00 -12.44
CA ARG A 272 -2.33 -27.91 -12.79
C ARG A 272 -1.73 -28.66 -11.62
N ILE A 273 -1.83 -28.14 -10.39
CA ILE A 273 -1.24 -28.80 -9.23
C ILE A 273 -2.02 -30.08 -8.91
N ASP A 274 -1.30 -31.20 -8.89
CA ASP A 274 -1.75 -32.45 -8.29
C ASP A 274 -1.50 -32.38 -6.79
N TRP A 275 -2.59 -32.26 -6.03
CA TRP A 275 -2.55 -32.01 -4.59
C TRP A 275 -2.24 -33.27 -3.78
N ILE A 276 -2.16 -34.44 -4.45
CA ILE A 276 -1.92 -35.75 -3.83
C ILE A 276 -0.42 -35.98 -3.56
N SER A 277 0.49 -35.41 -4.36
CA SER A 277 1.94 -35.65 -4.26
C SER A 277 2.71 -34.69 -3.34
N ARG A 278 2.01 -33.75 -2.68
CA ARG A 278 2.63 -32.78 -1.73
C ARG A 278 2.38 -33.13 -0.25
N GLU A 279 1.77 -34.28 0.03
CA GLU A 279 1.56 -34.78 1.40
C GLU A 279 2.79 -35.53 1.95
N GLU A 280 3.67 -36.03 1.08
CA GLU A 280 4.99 -36.61 1.39
C GLU A 280 6.10 -35.54 1.44
#